data_AF-A0A086TLH9-F1
#
_entry.id   AF-A0A086TLH9-F1
#
_cell.length_a   1.000
_cell.length_b   1.000
_cell.length_c   1.000
_cell.angle_alpha   90.00
_cell.angle_beta   90.00
_cell.angle_gamma   90.00
#
_symmetry.space_group_name_H-M   'P 1'
#
loop_
_entity.id
_entity.type
_entity.pdbx_description
1 polymer ?
#
loop_
_entity_poly.entity_id
_entity_poly.type
_entity_poly.pdbx_seq_one_letter_code
_entity_poly.pdbx_strand_id
1 'polypeptide(L)'
;MSRLVTYLETLLTMVWYPIAVATLSRRARDLIQDAYEASVDPSEFWSLESRLHDFGFRACTGPEQSVAGGTAHLLNFTGSDTLSAAYYAQYELNGGKPVANSIPASEHSVMTSFKTEQEAMMAMINEFGGGVYACVMDSYDYERALRDVLPEVASFKLEKGGFLVLRPDSGDVVESVLMGLRYAEKTFGVDVNQKGFKVLRGCGVIQGDGVGYESLKRILKAVLEAGFSAQNCAFGMGGGLLQKLNRDTLSFATKLNHVVYEDGTKRDVMKHPKSDSDKISLPGILDVVRNEQGIPTVYPRAESGPHKDNILKVVYDHGKVPISNTRSTDPLFAVSEASSSRPTLSSPEALHAWPLFDEIKERVKGEWEKLPKKHDPVSQELRDKIKRVRASEKHFS
;
A
#
# COMPACT_ATOMS: atom_id res chain seq x y z
N MET A 1 38.24 0.49 5.14
CA MET A 1 37.06 -0.36 4.86
C MET A 1 35.91 0.20 5.68
N SER A 2 34.80 0.68 5.07
CA SER A 2 33.66 1.19 5.85
C SER A 2 32.89 0.01 6.46
N ARG A 3 33.29 -0.40 7.67
CA ARG A 3 32.83 -1.67 8.25
C ARG A 3 31.37 -1.61 8.68
N LEU A 4 30.93 -0.51 9.30
CA LEU A 4 29.58 -0.43 9.88
C LEU A 4 28.49 -0.18 8.82
N VAL A 5 28.70 0.77 7.91
CA VAL A 5 27.67 1.16 6.92
C VAL A 5 27.36 0.00 5.97
N THR A 6 28.39 -0.69 5.48
CA THR A 6 28.20 -1.88 4.64
C THR A 6 27.66 -3.08 5.44
N TYR A 7 27.99 -3.21 6.74
CA TYR A 7 27.42 -4.25 7.59
C TYR A 7 25.89 -4.09 7.75
N LEU A 8 25.40 -2.86 7.85
CA LEU A 8 23.96 -2.57 8.00
C LEU A 8 23.19 -2.59 6.67
N GLU A 9 23.86 -2.74 5.52
CA GLU A 9 23.23 -2.72 4.20
C GLU A 9 22.04 -3.69 4.11
N THR A 10 22.22 -4.92 4.59
CA THR A 10 21.18 -5.96 4.53
C THR A 10 19.90 -5.53 5.26
N LEU A 11 20.02 -5.00 6.48
CA LEU A 11 18.88 -4.57 7.29
C LEU A 11 18.24 -3.31 6.72
N LEU A 12 19.04 -2.30 6.38
CA LEU A 12 18.52 -1.03 5.86
C LEU A 12 17.81 -1.22 4.50
N THR A 13 18.28 -2.16 3.69
CA THR A 13 17.66 -2.47 2.39
C THR A 13 16.27 -3.08 2.56
N MET A 14 15.95 -3.74 3.70
CA MET A 14 14.63 -4.37 3.94
C MET A 14 13.46 -3.39 3.92
N VAL A 15 13.72 -2.07 4.02
CA VAL A 15 12.71 -1.03 3.81
C VAL A 15 12.03 -1.13 2.43
N TRP A 16 12.64 -1.85 1.47
CA TRP A 16 12.01 -2.18 0.20
C TRP A 16 10.62 -2.80 0.37
N TYR A 17 10.42 -3.64 1.38
CA TYR A 17 9.19 -4.42 1.54
C TYR A 17 7.97 -3.54 1.83
N PRO A 18 7.93 -2.75 2.93
CA PRO A 18 6.80 -1.87 3.19
C PRO A 18 6.61 -0.82 2.08
N ILE A 19 7.69 -0.34 1.45
CA ILE A 19 7.58 0.59 0.30
C ILE A 19 6.89 -0.09 -0.89
N ALA A 20 7.26 -1.33 -1.22
CA ALA A 20 6.66 -2.09 -2.31
C ALA A 20 5.17 -2.37 -2.05
N VAL A 21 4.80 -2.75 -0.82
CA VAL A 21 3.39 -2.98 -0.45
C VAL A 21 2.58 -1.68 -0.52
N ALA A 22 3.08 -0.58 0.06
CA ALA A 22 2.41 0.72 -0.02
C ALA A 22 2.23 1.19 -1.47
N THR A 23 3.25 0.98 -2.32
CA THR A 23 3.20 1.34 -3.74
C THR A 23 2.20 0.48 -4.50
N LEU A 24 2.22 -0.85 -4.33
CA LEU A 24 1.26 -1.76 -4.94
C LEU A 24 -0.18 -1.42 -4.53
N SER A 25 -0.39 -1.23 -3.23
CA SER A 25 -1.69 -0.82 -2.66
C SER A 25 -2.15 0.50 -3.28
N ARG A 26 -1.27 1.50 -3.41
CA ARG A 26 -1.61 2.77 -4.05
C ARG A 26 -1.95 2.61 -5.53
N ARG A 27 -1.21 1.79 -6.27
CA ARG A 27 -1.52 1.52 -7.69
C ARG A 27 -2.86 0.80 -7.85
N ALA A 28 -3.20 -0.11 -6.94
CA ALA A 28 -4.53 -0.72 -6.92
C ALA A 28 -5.62 0.33 -6.61
N ARG A 29 -5.36 1.26 -5.69
CA ARG A 29 -6.25 2.41 -5.44
C ARG A 29 -6.46 3.28 -6.68
N ASP A 30 -5.40 3.59 -7.43
CA ASP A 30 -5.52 4.35 -8.69
C ASP A 30 -6.51 3.65 -9.65
N LEU A 31 -6.42 2.32 -9.81
CA LEU A 31 -7.34 1.56 -10.68
C LEU A 31 -8.80 1.61 -10.20
N ILE A 32 -9.03 1.43 -8.90
CA ILE A 32 -10.38 1.46 -8.33
C ILE A 32 -10.94 2.88 -8.39
N GLN A 33 -10.12 3.89 -8.13
CA GLN A 33 -10.50 5.29 -8.19
C GLN A 33 -10.90 5.69 -9.63
N ASP A 34 -10.13 5.29 -10.65
CA ASP A 34 -10.47 5.53 -12.06
C ASP A 34 -11.87 4.92 -12.38
N ALA A 35 -12.18 3.72 -11.86
CA ALA A 35 -13.48 3.08 -12.04
C ALA A 35 -14.62 3.78 -11.25
N TYR A 36 -14.31 4.33 -10.07
CA TYR A 36 -15.23 5.16 -9.28
C TYR A 36 -15.56 6.46 -10.01
N GLU A 37 -14.55 7.15 -10.53
CA GLU A 37 -14.71 8.36 -11.34
C GLU A 37 -15.57 8.10 -12.58
N ALA A 38 -15.45 6.92 -13.19
CA ALA A 38 -16.28 6.54 -14.32
C ALA A 38 -17.75 6.20 -13.96
N SER A 39 -18.00 5.60 -12.79
CA SER A 39 -19.28 4.87 -12.57
C SER A 39 -19.98 5.06 -11.23
N VAL A 40 -19.38 5.78 -10.29
CA VAL A 40 -19.91 5.99 -8.93
C VAL A 40 -20.32 7.45 -8.77
N ASP A 41 -21.45 7.73 -8.12
CA ASP A 41 -21.88 9.10 -7.84
C ASP A 41 -20.96 9.74 -6.79
N PRO A 42 -20.60 11.03 -6.89
CA PRO A 42 -19.67 11.66 -5.95
C PRO A 42 -20.07 11.54 -4.46
N SER A 43 -21.38 11.44 -4.17
CA SER A 43 -21.87 11.24 -2.80
C SER A 43 -21.44 9.90 -2.20
N GLU A 44 -21.09 8.91 -3.02
CA GLU A 44 -20.72 7.56 -2.58
C GLU A 44 -19.20 7.31 -2.57
N PHE A 45 -18.39 8.34 -2.84
CA PHE A 45 -16.93 8.23 -2.90
C PHE A 45 -16.30 7.89 -1.54
N TRP A 46 -17.03 8.11 -0.44
CA TRP A 46 -16.60 7.69 0.89
C TRP A 46 -16.30 6.18 0.95
N SER A 47 -17.00 5.37 0.16
CA SER A 47 -16.84 3.91 0.13
C SER A 47 -15.53 3.44 -0.52
N LEU A 48 -14.82 4.32 -1.25
CA LEU A 48 -13.56 4.00 -1.94
C LEU A 48 -12.49 3.45 -0.97
N GLU A 49 -12.47 3.97 0.26
CA GLU A 49 -11.45 3.61 1.25
C GLU A 49 -11.55 2.16 1.75
N SER A 50 -12.69 1.50 1.53
CA SER A 50 -12.93 0.10 1.91
C SER A 50 -12.89 -0.87 0.73
N ARG A 51 -12.56 -0.43 -0.49
CA ARG A 51 -12.69 -1.27 -1.69
C ARG A 51 -11.61 -2.32 -1.88
N LEU A 52 -10.44 -2.15 -1.30
CA LEU A 52 -9.41 -3.18 -1.25
C LEU A 52 -9.14 -3.54 0.20
N HIS A 53 -9.45 -4.78 0.56
CA HIS A 53 -9.33 -5.33 1.90
C HIS A 53 -8.09 -6.24 1.98
N ASP A 54 -7.28 -6.04 3.00
CA ASP A 54 -6.11 -6.88 3.24
C ASP A 54 -6.51 -8.24 3.86
N PHE A 55 -6.35 -9.31 3.09
CA PHE A 55 -6.53 -10.71 3.51
C PHE A 55 -5.19 -11.44 3.69
N GLY A 56 -4.09 -10.70 3.79
CA GLY A 56 -2.73 -11.20 3.59
C GLY A 56 -2.08 -11.85 4.79
N PHE A 57 -2.65 -11.77 6.00
CA PHE A 57 -1.99 -12.24 7.22
C PHE A 57 -1.51 -13.69 7.09
N ARG A 58 -2.41 -14.61 6.70
CA ARG A 58 -2.09 -16.04 6.56
C ARG A 58 -1.05 -16.36 5.47
N ALA A 59 -0.78 -15.42 4.57
CA ALA A 59 0.20 -15.58 3.49
C ALA A 59 1.59 -15.03 3.84
N CYS A 60 1.74 -14.27 4.92
CA CYS A 60 3.01 -13.71 5.36
C CYS A 60 3.93 -14.81 5.92
N THR A 61 5.26 -14.65 5.81
CA THR A 61 6.23 -15.60 6.37
C THR A 61 6.35 -15.50 7.90
N GLY A 62 5.84 -14.41 8.50
CA GLY A 62 5.78 -14.25 9.94
C GLY A 62 5.04 -12.97 10.38
N PRO A 63 4.79 -12.81 11.69
CA PRO A 63 4.03 -11.67 12.22
C PRO A 63 4.68 -10.30 11.95
N GLU A 64 6.01 -10.21 11.94
CA GLU A 64 6.69 -8.94 11.66
C GLU A 64 6.41 -8.45 10.23
N GLN A 65 6.40 -9.36 9.26
CA GLN A 65 6.04 -9.05 7.88
C GLN A 65 4.57 -8.61 7.77
N SER A 66 3.67 -9.23 8.53
CA SER A 66 2.26 -8.86 8.49
C SER A 66 2.03 -7.46 9.09
N VAL A 67 2.74 -7.10 10.16
CA VAL A 67 2.75 -5.73 10.70
C VAL A 67 3.28 -4.73 9.66
N ALA A 68 4.48 -4.95 9.12
CA ALA A 68 5.11 -4.01 8.20
C ALA A 68 4.31 -3.83 6.90
N GLY A 69 3.84 -4.93 6.32
CA GLY A 69 3.09 -4.92 5.07
C GLY A 69 1.66 -4.42 5.23
N GLY A 70 0.92 -4.92 6.23
CA GLY A 70 -0.44 -4.48 6.47
C GLY A 70 -0.51 -2.99 6.84
N THR A 71 0.43 -2.50 7.66
CA THR A 71 0.51 -1.06 7.99
C THR A 71 0.79 -0.21 6.74
N ALA A 72 1.63 -0.70 5.83
CA ALA A 72 1.88 -0.05 4.55
C ALA A 72 0.64 -0.02 3.64
N HIS A 73 -0.20 -1.06 3.66
CA HIS A 73 -1.48 -1.07 2.95
C HIS A 73 -2.47 -0.03 3.52
N LEU A 74 -2.53 0.12 4.85
CA LEU A 74 -3.43 1.05 5.56
C LEU A 74 -3.19 2.54 5.26
N LEU A 75 -2.06 2.89 4.64
CA LEU A 75 -1.84 4.23 4.08
C LEU A 75 -2.82 4.56 2.94
N ASN A 76 -3.34 3.55 2.25
CA ASN A 76 -4.17 3.73 1.05
C ASN A 76 -5.61 3.24 1.23
N PHE A 77 -5.89 2.35 2.18
CA PHE A 77 -7.23 1.83 2.46
C PHE A 77 -7.44 1.68 3.97
N THR A 78 -8.64 1.34 4.42
CA THR A 78 -8.91 1.06 5.83
C THR A 78 -9.36 -0.39 6.07
N GLY A 79 -9.67 -1.16 5.03
CA GLY A 79 -10.09 -2.56 5.16
C GLY A 79 -8.92 -3.51 5.44
N SER A 80 -8.91 -4.21 6.58
CA SER A 80 -7.90 -5.23 6.86
C SER A 80 -8.39 -6.29 7.85
N ASP A 81 -8.10 -7.56 7.54
CA ASP A 81 -8.20 -8.70 8.47
C ASP A 81 -6.83 -9.08 9.05
N THR A 82 -5.78 -8.35 8.68
CA THR A 82 -4.44 -8.47 9.27
C THR A 82 -4.41 -7.73 10.60
N LEU A 83 -4.99 -8.35 11.63
CA LEU A 83 -5.16 -7.77 12.97
C LEU A 83 -3.84 -7.25 13.56
N SER A 84 -2.72 -7.91 13.29
CA SER A 84 -1.39 -7.46 13.76
C SER A 84 -1.03 -6.07 13.23
N ALA A 85 -1.34 -5.77 11.97
CA ALA A 85 -1.11 -4.47 11.37
C ALA A 85 -2.10 -3.42 11.90
N ALA A 86 -3.39 -3.77 11.94
CA ALA A 86 -4.43 -2.87 12.46
C ALA A 86 -4.13 -2.45 13.92
N TYR A 87 -3.78 -3.42 14.77
CA TYR A 87 -3.38 -3.17 16.16
C TYR A 87 -2.16 -2.27 16.24
N TYR A 88 -1.08 -2.62 15.53
CA TYR A 88 0.17 -1.85 15.59
C TYR A 88 -0.03 -0.41 15.09
N ALA A 89 -0.68 -0.23 13.94
CA ALA A 89 -0.93 1.08 13.38
C ALA A 89 -1.82 1.93 14.30
N GLN A 90 -2.84 1.35 14.93
CA GLN A 90 -3.73 2.06 15.86
C GLN A 90 -3.01 2.45 17.15
N TYR A 91 -2.47 1.47 17.87
CA TYR A 91 -2.00 1.68 19.25
C TYR A 91 -0.56 2.18 19.32
N GLU A 92 0.31 1.71 18.43
CA GLU A 92 1.74 2.09 18.44
C GLU A 92 2.02 3.32 17.57
N LEU A 93 1.27 3.53 16.48
CA LEU A 93 1.54 4.62 15.52
C LEU A 93 0.50 5.74 15.52
N ASN A 94 -0.69 5.54 16.11
CA ASN A 94 -1.78 6.52 16.03
C ASN A 94 -2.40 6.89 17.38
N GLY A 95 -1.73 6.57 18.49
CA GLY A 95 -2.17 6.94 19.85
C GLY A 95 -3.54 6.36 20.22
N GLY A 96 -3.86 5.17 19.71
CA GLY A 96 -5.12 4.46 19.96
C GLY A 96 -6.29 4.87 19.05
N LYS A 97 -6.13 5.86 18.18
CA LYS A 97 -7.17 6.27 17.21
C LYS A 97 -7.36 5.20 16.12
N PRO A 98 -8.60 4.76 15.83
CA PRO A 98 -8.86 3.73 14.82
C PRO A 98 -8.30 4.08 13.45
N VAL A 99 -7.61 3.12 12.81
CA VAL A 99 -6.99 3.26 11.47
C VAL A 99 -7.49 2.23 10.46
N ALA A 100 -8.13 1.16 10.94
CA ALA A 100 -8.57 0.03 10.15
C ALA A 100 -9.94 -0.46 10.61
N ASN A 101 -10.65 -1.13 9.72
CA ASN A 101 -11.96 -1.69 9.96
C ASN A 101 -12.14 -3.03 9.23
N SER A 102 -13.02 -3.86 9.77
CA SER A 102 -13.49 -5.10 9.15
C SER A 102 -14.96 -5.35 9.47
N ILE A 103 -15.52 -6.39 8.87
CA ILE A 103 -16.92 -6.81 9.01
C ILE A 103 -16.98 -8.29 9.41
N PRO A 104 -18.06 -8.75 10.05
CA PRO A 104 -18.32 -10.17 10.19
C PRO A 104 -18.33 -10.86 8.82
N ALA A 105 -17.55 -11.92 8.67
CA ALA A 105 -17.44 -12.68 7.44
C ALA A 105 -17.38 -14.18 7.75
N SER A 106 -18.12 -14.99 6.99
CA SER A 106 -17.96 -16.44 7.07
C SER A 106 -16.71 -16.90 6.31
N GLU A 107 -16.11 -17.98 6.78
CA GLU A 107 -15.20 -18.81 6.01
C GLU A 107 -15.82 -20.20 5.77
N HIS A 108 -15.17 -21.03 4.95
CA HIS A 108 -15.72 -22.34 4.57
C HIS A 108 -16.05 -23.23 5.77
N SER A 109 -15.27 -23.18 6.86
CA SER A 109 -15.54 -23.98 8.06
C SER A 109 -16.92 -23.64 8.68
N VAL A 110 -17.27 -22.35 8.72
CA VAL A 110 -18.58 -21.88 9.19
C VAL A 110 -19.67 -22.40 8.27
N MET A 111 -19.53 -22.21 6.95
CA MET A 111 -20.57 -22.62 5.99
C MET A 111 -20.80 -24.13 5.98
N THR A 112 -19.74 -24.92 6.00
CA THR A 112 -19.78 -26.39 5.93
C THR A 112 -20.18 -27.08 7.24
N SER A 113 -20.21 -26.34 8.36
CA SER A 113 -20.64 -26.87 9.67
C SER A 113 -22.15 -27.02 9.81
N PHE A 114 -22.93 -26.37 8.95
CA PHE A 114 -24.39 -26.52 8.88
C PHE A 114 -24.78 -27.63 7.91
N LYS A 115 -26.01 -28.13 8.00
CA LYS A 115 -26.48 -29.22 7.12
C LYS A 115 -26.69 -28.76 5.69
N THR A 116 -27.03 -27.47 5.51
CA THR A 116 -27.27 -26.85 4.20
C THR A 116 -26.69 -25.43 4.16
N GLU A 117 -26.35 -24.95 2.97
CA GLU A 117 -25.91 -23.54 2.78
C GLU A 117 -27.01 -22.55 3.17
N GLN A 118 -28.29 -22.93 2.99
CA GLN A 118 -29.43 -22.13 3.42
C GLN A 118 -29.42 -21.94 4.95
N GLU A 119 -29.25 -23.01 5.72
CA GLU A 119 -29.15 -22.93 7.19
C GLU A 119 -27.97 -22.04 7.63
N ALA A 120 -26.81 -22.20 6.99
CA ALA A 120 -25.65 -21.36 7.27
C ALA A 120 -25.89 -19.87 6.96
N MET A 121 -26.46 -19.57 5.79
CA MET A 121 -26.78 -18.18 5.41
C MET A 121 -27.85 -17.58 6.34
N MET A 122 -28.88 -18.34 6.73
CA MET A 122 -29.89 -17.89 7.68
C MET A 122 -29.28 -17.59 9.05
N ALA A 123 -28.32 -18.40 9.53
CA ALA A 123 -27.60 -18.12 10.76
C ALA A 123 -26.79 -16.82 10.67
N MET A 124 -26.07 -16.59 9.56
CA MET A 124 -25.33 -15.35 9.31
C MET A 124 -26.26 -14.13 9.24
N ILE A 125 -27.39 -14.23 8.55
CA ILE A 125 -28.40 -13.16 8.47
C ILE A 125 -29.03 -12.90 9.84
N ASN A 126 -29.30 -13.94 10.62
CA ASN A 126 -29.92 -13.78 11.93
C ASN A 126 -29.03 -12.98 12.89
N GLU A 127 -27.74 -13.31 12.92
CA GLU A 127 -26.74 -12.70 13.81
C GLU A 127 -26.28 -11.32 13.31
N PHE A 128 -25.95 -11.19 12.02
CA PHE A 128 -25.27 -10.00 11.48
C PHE A 128 -26.10 -9.21 10.46
N GLY A 129 -27.30 -9.67 10.12
CA GLY A 129 -28.09 -9.13 9.01
C GLY A 129 -28.58 -7.69 9.17
N GLY A 130 -28.48 -7.09 10.36
CA GLY A 130 -28.74 -5.67 10.57
C GLY A 130 -27.54 -4.75 10.24
N GLY A 131 -26.35 -5.32 10.05
CA GLY A 131 -25.13 -4.61 9.69
C GLY A 131 -24.63 -4.94 8.29
N VAL A 132 -23.32 -4.76 8.06
CA VAL A 132 -22.62 -5.23 6.86
C VAL A 132 -21.94 -6.56 7.20
N TYR A 133 -22.14 -7.58 6.38
CA TYR A 133 -21.54 -8.89 6.60
C TYR A 133 -21.28 -9.61 5.28
N ALA A 134 -20.29 -10.50 5.27
CA ALA A 134 -19.94 -11.30 4.10
C ALA A 134 -20.24 -12.78 4.29
N CYS A 135 -20.76 -13.42 3.24
CA CYS A 135 -20.90 -14.87 3.19
C CYS A 135 -20.05 -15.43 2.05
N VAL A 136 -19.14 -16.36 2.36
CA VAL A 136 -18.54 -17.21 1.32
C VAL A 136 -19.59 -18.19 0.80
N MET A 137 -19.72 -18.30 -0.52
CA MET A 137 -20.87 -18.98 -1.16
C MET A 137 -20.48 -20.07 -2.15
N ASP A 138 -19.20 -20.41 -2.24
CA ASP A 138 -18.67 -21.41 -3.17
C ASP A 138 -18.10 -22.62 -2.43
N SER A 139 -18.68 -22.97 -1.28
CA SER A 139 -18.28 -24.17 -0.53
C SER A 139 -18.57 -25.47 -1.30
N TYR A 140 -19.59 -25.45 -2.17
CA TYR A 140 -19.97 -26.60 -3.00
C TYR A 140 -20.13 -26.23 -4.47
N ASP A 141 -21.02 -25.27 -4.78
CA ASP A 141 -21.33 -24.82 -6.14
C ASP A 141 -21.84 -23.38 -6.10
N TYR A 142 -20.98 -22.44 -6.53
CA TYR A 142 -21.26 -21.01 -6.46
C TYR A 142 -22.49 -20.60 -7.29
N GLU A 143 -22.66 -21.17 -8.49
CA GLU A 143 -23.79 -20.83 -9.35
C GLU A 143 -25.09 -21.33 -8.72
N ARG A 144 -25.09 -22.56 -8.17
CA ARG A 144 -26.26 -23.10 -7.47
C ARG A 144 -26.59 -22.28 -6.22
N ALA A 145 -25.60 -21.90 -5.42
CA ALA A 145 -25.81 -21.07 -4.24
C ALA A 145 -26.45 -19.71 -4.60
N LEU A 146 -25.99 -19.09 -5.69
CA LEU A 146 -26.56 -17.83 -6.19
C LEU A 146 -27.95 -17.99 -6.83
N ARG A 147 -28.19 -19.09 -7.56
CA ARG A 147 -29.43 -19.33 -8.30
C ARG A 147 -30.56 -19.81 -7.41
N ASP A 148 -30.26 -20.71 -6.47
CA ASP A 148 -31.27 -21.45 -5.71
C ASP A 148 -31.32 -20.98 -4.25
N VAL A 149 -30.18 -20.86 -3.56
CA VAL A 149 -30.14 -20.57 -2.12
C VAL A 149 -30.33 -19.07 -1.82
N LEU A 150 -29.68 -18.19 -2.59
CA LEU A 150 -29.74 -16.74 -2.38
C LEU A 150 -31.19 -16.19 -2.45
N PRO A 151 -32.04 -16.60 -3.41
CA PRO A 151 -33.45 -16.21 -3.42
C PRO A 151 -34.26 -16.74 -2.22
N GLU A 152 -33.96 -17.95 -1.73
CA GLU A 152 -34.67 -18.56 -0.60
C GLU A 152 -34.48 -17.77 0.71
N VAL A 153 -33.32 -17.14 0.90
CA VAL A 153 -33.02 -16.33 2.09
C VAL A 153 -33.29 -14.83 1.89
N ALA A 154 -33.70 -14.42 0.69
CA ALA A 154 -33.77 -13.02 0.30
C ALA A 154 -34.80 -12.22 1.11
N SER A 155 -35.99 -12.77 1.36
CA SER A 155 -37.04 -12.11 2.14
C SER A 155 -36.58 -11.80 3.56
N PHE A 156 -35.94 -12.78 4.22
CA PHE A 156 -35.40 -12.62 5.56
C PHE A 156 -34.24 -11.62 5.61
N LYS A 157 -33.35 -11.65 4.61
CA LYS A 157 -32.28 -10.65 4.48
C LYS A 157 -32.86 -9.23 4.33
N LEU A 158 -33.90 -9.06 3.53
CA LEU A 158 -34.55 -7.76 3.31
C LEU A 158 -35.24 -7.26 4.58
N GLU A 159 -35.87 -8.15 5.35
CA GLU A 159 -36.49 -7.83 6.64
C GLU A 159 -35.47 -7.28 7.66
N LYS A 160 -34.25 -7.85 7.69
CA LYS A 160 -33.18 -7.37 8.58
C LYS A 160 -32.60 -6.00 8.17
N GLY A 161 -32.70 -5.63 6.91
CA GLY A 161 -32.35 -4.29 6.40
C GLY A 161 -30.86 -3.98 6.22
N GLY A 162 -29.94 -4.88 6.57
CA GLY A 162 -28.49 -4.68 6.40
C GLY A 162 -27.96 -4.97 4.99
N PHE A 163 -26.64 -5.02 4.88
CA PHE A 163 -25.90 -5.15 3.62
C PHE A 163 -25.18 -6.49 3.52
N LEU A 164 -25.58 -7.33 2.55
CA LEU A 164 -24.98 -8.64 2.29
C LEU A 164 -23.86 -8.52 1.26
N VAL A 165 -22.66 -9.01 1.59
CA VAL A 165 -21.55 -9.13 0.65
C VAL A 165 -21.42 -10.59 0.21
N LEU A 166 -21.67 -10.85 -1.06
CA LEU A 166 -21.52 -12.17 -1.68
C LEU A 166 -20.03 -12.40 -1.97
N ARG A 167 -19.46 -13.49 -1.47
CA ARG A 167 -18.03 -13.78 -1.60
C ARG A 167 -17.78 -15.08 -2.38
N PRO A 168 -17.40 -15.03 -3.66
CA PRO A 168 -16.68 -16.11 -4.30
C PRO A 168 -15.21 -16.17 -3.82
N ASP A 169 -14.68 -17.39 -3.69
CA ASP A 169 -13.30 -17.68 -3.26
C ASP A 169 -12.59 -18.67 -4.22
N SER A 170 -13.16 -18.91 -5.41
CA SER A 170 -12.63 -19.80 -6.44
C SER A 170 -13.15 -19.46 -7.85
N GLY A 171 -12.60 -20.12 -8.86
CA GLY A 171 -12.99 -19.96 -10.27
C GLY A 171 -12.24 -18.85 -11.02
N ASP A 172 -12.72 -18.48 -12.21
CA ASP A 172 -12.18 -17.30 -12.90
C ASP A 172 -12.69 -16.04 -12.21
N VAL A 173 -11.74 -15.21 -11.79
CA VAL A 173 -12.00 -14.00 -10.98
C VAL A 173 -12.93 -12.99 -11.66
N VAL A 174 -13.00 -12.94 -12.99
CA VAL A 174 -13.90 -12.03 -13.71
C VAL A 174 -15.30 -12.64 -13.78
N GLU A 175 -15.40 -13.90 -14.21
CA GLU A 175 -16.68 -14.58 -14.35
C GLU A 175 -17.40 -14.74 -13.00
N SER A 176 -16.68 -15.08 -11.93
CA SER A 176 -17.26 -15.20 -10.58
C SER A 176 -17.88 -13.87 -10.12
N VAL A 177 -17.20 -12.74 -10.33
CA VAL A 177 -17.75 -11.42 -9.96
C VAL A 177 -18.98 -11.08 -10.79
N LEU A 178 -18.92 -11.25 -12.11
CA LEU A 178 -20.05 -10.94 -12.99
C LEU A 178 -21.27 -11.84 -12.70
N MET A 179 -21.03 -13.11 -12.38
CA MET A 179 -22.07 -14.05 -11.97
C MET A 179 -22.76 -13.56 -10.69
N GLY A 180 -21.99 -13.24 -9.66
CA GLY A 180 -22.50 -12.68 -8.40
C GLY A 180 -23.34 -11.43 -8.62
N LEU A 181 -22.86 -10.47 -9.43
CA LEU A 181 -23.59 -9.23 -9.74
C LEU A 181 -24.92 -9.51 -10.47
N ARG A 182 -24.93 -10.40 -11.46
CA ARG A 182 -26.14 -10.72 -12.25
C ARG A 182 -27.18 -11.46 -11.44
N TYR A 183 -26.78 -12.39 -10.57
CA TYR A 183 -27.74 -13.08 -9.69
C TYR A 183 -28.24 -12.15 -8.58
N ALA A 184 -27.38 -11.31 -8.01
CA ALA A 184 -27.81 -10.28 -7.06
C ALA A 184 -28.83 -9.31 -7.67
N GLU A 185 -28.63 -8.88 -8.92
CA GLU A 185 -29.60 -8.05 -9.65
C GLU A 185 -30.94 -8.76 -9.81
N LYS A 186 -30.95 -10.05 -10.15
CA LYS A 186 -32.19 -10.84 -10.26
C LYS A 186 -32.91 -11.00 -8.91
N THR A 187 -32.17 -11.17 -7.83
CA THR A 187 -32.73 -11.47 -6.50
C THR A 187 -33.18 -10.21 -5.76
N PHE A 188 -32.38 -9.14 -5.78
CA PHE A 188 -32.61 -7.93 -4.97
C PHE A 188 -32.97 -6.70 -5.81
N GLY A 189 -32.76 -6.75 -7.12
CA GLY A 189 -32.95 -5.61 -8.00
C GLY A 189 -31.79 -4.62 -7.96
N VAL A 190 -31.91 -3.59 -8.82
CA VAL A 190 -30.94 -2.51 -8.97
C VAL A 190 -31.65 -1.16 -9.06
N ASP A 191 -30.91 -0.12 -8.70
CA ASP A 191 -31.18 1.25 -9.08
C ASP A 191 -30.17 1.70 -10.15
N VAL A 192 -30.49 2.73 -10.93
CA VAL A 192 -29.56 3.34 -11.88
C VAL A 192 -29.13 4.69 -11.32
N ASN A 193 -27.82 4.87 -11.16
CA ASN A 193 -27.26 6.09 -10.59
C ASN A 193 -27.18 7.23 -11.62
N GLN A 194 -26.70 8.41 -11.20
CA GLN A 194 -26.66 9.59 -12.07
C GLN A 194 -25.70 9.43 -13.26
N LYS A 195 -24.76 8.48 -13.18
CA LYS A 195 -23.83 8.13 -14.26
C LYS A 195 -24.35 7.03 -15.19
N GLY A 196 -25.57 6.54 -14.99
CA GLY A 196 -26.19 5.52 -15.84
C GLY A 196 -25.75 4.08 -15.53
N PHE A 197 -25.10 3.84 -14.38
CA PHE A 197 -24.66 2.51 -13.97
C PHE A 197 -25.61 1.88 -12.95
N LYS A 198 -25.75 0.56 -13.02
CA LYS A 198 -26.55 -0.23 -12.09
C LYS A 198 -25.89 -0.32 -10.71
N VAL A 199 -26.68 -0.12 -9.67
CA VAL A 199 -26.30 -0.24 -8.25
C VAL A 199 -27.23 -1.27 -7.60
N LEU A 200 -26.66 -2.32 -7.03
CA LEU A 200 -27.39 -3.38 -6.36
C LEU A 200 -28.04 -2.88 -5.06
N ARG A 201 -29.25 -3.36 -4.77
CA ARG A 201 -29.96 -2.98 -3.54
C ARG A 201 -29.51 -3.81 -2.35
N GLY A 202 -28.88 -3.15 -1.38
CA GLY A 202 -28.52 -3.75 -0.08
C GLY A 202 -27.56 -4.94 -0.18
N CYS A 203 -26.82 -5.09 -1.27
CA CYS A 203 -25.82 -6.13 -1.42
C CYS A 203 -24.70 -5.71 -2.36
N GLY A 204 -23.60 -6.46 -2.33
CA GLY A 204 -22.45 -6.31 -3.21
C GLY A 204 -21.68 -7.61 -3.32
N VAL A 205 -20.58 -7.59 -4.06
CA VAL A 205 -19.72 -8.75 -4.28
C VAL A 205 -18.29 -8.43 -3.83
N ILE A 206 -17.65 -9.33 -3.09
CA ILE A 206 -16.22 -9.27 -2.79
C ILE A 206 -15.48 -10.47 -3.38
N GLN A 207 -14.58 -10.22 -4.32
CA GLN A 207 -13.67 -11.28 -4.81
C GLN A 207 -12.47 -11.36 -3.87
N GLY A 208 -12.32 -12.46 -3.14
CA GLY A 208 -11.22 -12.66 -2.17
C GLY A 208 -10.06 -13.50 -2.71
N ASP A 209 -10.31 -14.34 -3.72
CA ASP A 209 -9.30 -15.21 -4.32
C ASP A 209 -8.72 -14.64 -5.62
N GLY A 210 -7.45 -14.96 -5.90
CA GLY A 210 -6.81 -14.62 -7.18
C GLY A 210 -6.64 -13.12 -7.48
N VAL A 211 -6.94 -12.24 -6.54
CA VAL A 211 -6.80 -10.78 -6.74
C VAL A 211 -5.33 -10.37 -6.73
N GLY A 212 -4.94 -9.66 -7.78
CA GLY A 212 -3.67 -9.02 -8.02
C GLY A 212 -3.88 -7.80 -8.89
N TYR A 213 -2.81 -7.05 -9.19
CA TYR A 213 -2.93 -5.81 -9.97
C TYR A 213 -3.60 -6.02 -11.34
N GLU A 214 -3.17 -7.03 -12.09
CA GLU A 214 -3.71 -7.32 -13.42
C GLU A 214 -5.13 -7.91 -13.40
N SER A 215 -5.43 -8.80 -12.44
CA SER A 215 -6.80 -9.32 -12.30
C SER A 215 -7.77 -8.25 -11.83
N LEU A 216 -7.38 -7.37 -10.90
CA LEU A 216 -8.19 -6.22 -10.48
C LEU A 216 -8.57 -5.34 -11.67
N LYS A 217 -7.60 -5.02 -12.54
CA LYS A 217 -7.86 -4.26 -13.78
C LYS A 217 -8.86 -4.96 -14.70
N ARG A 218 -8.72 -6.28 -14.88
CA ARG A 218 -9.64 -7.08 -15.71
C ARG A 218 -11.06 -7.09 -15.13
N ILE A 219 -11.20 -7.29 -13.82
CA ILE A 219 -12.50 -7.32 -13.15
C ILE A 219 -13.18 -5.96 -13.27
N LEU A 220 -12.50 -4.87 -12.90
CA LEU A 220 -13.07 -3.52 -12.96
C LEU A 220 -13.56 -3.19 -14.39
N LYS A 221 -12.74 -3.49 -15.41
CA LYS A 221 -13.14 -3.30 -16.80
C LYS A 221 -14.43 -4.07 -17.14
N ALA A 222 -14.49 -5.35 -16.80
CA ALA A 222 -15.64 -6.20 -17.11
C ALA A 222 -16.91 -5.77 -16.37
N VAL A 223 -16.79 -5.34 -15.11
CA VAL A 223 -17.91 -4.80 -14.30
C VAL A 223 -18.52 -3.56 -14.96
N LEU A 224 -17.67 -2.63 -15.40
CA LEU A 224 -18.11 -1.42 -16.10
C LEU A 224 -18.74 -1.75 -17.46
N GLU A 225 -18.14 -2.64 -18.25
CA GLU A 225 -18.68 -3.09 -19.55
C GLU A 225 -20.02 -3.82 -19.40
N ALA A 226 -20.26 -4.50 -18.27
CA ALA A 226 -21.54 -5.10 -17.94
C ALA A 226 -22.60 -4.10 -17.41
N GLY A 227 -22.27 -2.80 -17.34
CA GLY A 227 -23.15 -1.73 -16.92
C GLY A 227 -23.35 -1.62 -15.40
N PHE A 228 -22.51 -2.26 -14.59
CA PHE A 228 -22.55 -2.16 -13.13
C PHE A 228 -21.60 -1.09 -12.63
N SER A 229 -22.02 -0.37 -11.59
CA SER A 229 -21.18 0.58 -10.89
C SER A 229 -20.08 -0.13 -10.11
N ALA A 230 -18.88 0.43 -10.09
CA ALA A 230 -17.73 -0.12 -9.36
C ALA A 230 -17.99 -0.25 -7.85
N GLN A 231 -18.91 0.55 -7.28
CA GLN A 231 -19.26 0.47 -5.85
C GLN A 231 -19.96 -0.83 -5.44
N ASN A 232 -20.49 -1.60 -6.41
CA ASN A 232 -21.05 -2.92 -6.13
C ASN A 232 -19.97 -3.94 -5.76
N CYS A 233 -18.70 -3.66 -6.08
CA CYS A 233 -17.59 -4.56 -5.87
C CYS A 233 -16.69 -4.08 -4.75
N ALA A 234 -16.13 -5.04 -4.02
CA ALA A 234 -14.95 -4.90 -3.19
C ALA A 234 -13.97 -6.03 -3.56
N PHE A 235 -12.73 -5.92 -3.10
CA PHE A 235 -11.66 -6.84 -3.45
C PHE A 235 -10.89 -7.23 -2.19
N GLY A 236 -10.71 -8.51 -1.95
CA GLY A 236 -9.82 -9.04 -0.94
C GLY A 236 -8.50 -9.44 -1.58
N MET A 237 -7.37 -8.96 -1.06
CA MET A 237 -6.06 -9.28 -1.61
C MET A 237 -5.17 -9.88 -0.53
N GLY A 238 -4.88 -11.18 -0.68
CA GLY A 238 -4.10 -11.95 0.30
C GLY A 238 -2.60 -11.95 -0.01
N GLY A 239 -2.06 -13.13 -0.37
CA GLY A 239 -0.65 -13.27 -0.73
C GLY A 239 -0.22 -12.40 -1.92
N GLY A 240 -1.15 -12.02 -2.81
CA GLY A 240 -0.88 -11.03 -3.85
C GLY A 240 -0.42 -9.67 -3.31
N LEU A 241 -0.95 -9.25 -2.15
CA LEU A 241 -0.68 -7.96 -1.52
C LEU A 241 0.57 -8.02 -0.64
N LEU A 242 0.66 -9.03 0.23
CA LEU A 242 1.68 -9.07 1.29
C LEU A 242 2.83 -10.05 1.03
N GLN A 243 2.76 -10.95 0.05
CA GLN A 243 3.77 -12.01 -0.12
C GLN A 243 4.41 -12.08 -1.52
N LYS A 244 3.65 -11.85 -2.60
CA LYS A 244 4.11 -11.97 -3.99
C LYS A 244 4.84 -10.70 -4.46
N LEU A 245 5.73 -10.19 -3.60
CA LEU A 245 6.60 -9.05 -3.84
C LEU A 245 8.04 -9.47 -3.51
N ASN A 246 9.00 -8.87 -4.19
CA ASN A 246 10.42 -9.06 -3.91
C ASN A 246 11.17 -7.73 -4.02
N ARG A 247 12.41 -7.67 -3.52
CA ARG A 247 13.26 -6.47 -3.57
C ARG A 247 13.37 -5.87 -4.98
N ASP A 248 13.38 -6.72 -6.00
CA ASP A 248 13.50 -6.32 -7.40
C ASP A 248 12.23 -5.73 -7.99
N THR A 249 11.07 -5.90 -7.34
CA THR A 249 9.77 -5.34 -7.79
C THR A 249 9.85 -3.82 -8.02
N LEU A 250 10.59 -3.12 -7.16
CA LEU A 250 10.90 -1.69 -7.32
C LEU A 250 12.41 -1.43 -7.54
N SER A 251 13.17 -2.48 -7.89
CA SER A 251 14.63 -2.40 -8.10
C SER A 251 15.40 -1.79 -6.91
N PHE A 252 14.96 -2.04 -5.68
CA PHE A 252 15.47 -1.37 -4.49
C PHE A 252 16.91 -1.78 -4.17
N ALA A 253 17.84 -0.84 -4.01
CA ALA A 253 19.25 -1.19 -3.80
C ALA A 253 20.00 -0.14 -2.97
N THR A 254 20.93 -0.62 -2.14
CA THR A 254 21.89 0.21 -1.42
C THR A 254 23.25 0.16 -2.13
N LYS A 255 23.92 1.29 -2.29
CA LYS A 255 25.20 1.38 -3.02
C LYS A 255 26.12 2.38 -2.34
N LEU A 256 27.39 2.02 -2.22
CA LEU A 256 28.44 2.96 -1.85
C LEU A 256 28.58 3.99 -2.98
N ASN A 257 28.54 5.28 -2.63
CA ASN A 257 28.63 6.39 -3.58
C ASN A 257 29.75 7.39 -3.24
N HIS A 258 30.25 7.42 -2.01
CA HIS A 258 31.31 8.33 -1.58
C HIS A 258 32.25 7.66 -0.56
N VAL A 259 33.54 7.96 -0.65
CA VAL A 259 34.58 7.47 0.27
C VAL A 259 35.50 8.61 0.66
N VAL A 260 35.85 8.67 1.95
CA VAL A 260 36.98 9.46 2.46
C VAL A 260 38.04 8.47 2.94
N TYR A 261 39.26 8.61 2.43
CA TYR A 261 40.40 7.75 2.78
C TYR A 261 41.10 8.25 4.05
N GLU A 262 41.98 7.42 4.62
CA GLU A 262 42.70 7.73 5.87
C GLU A 262 43.62 8.95 5.74
N ASP A 263 44.12 9.22 4.54
CA ASP A 263 44.92 10.42 4.22
C ASP A 263 44.07 11.69 4.00
N GLY A 264 42.75 11.58 4.17
CA GLY A 264 41.79 12.67 3.97
C GLY A 264 41.37 12.89 2.52
N THR A 265 41.93 12.16 1.56
CA THR A 265 41.49 12.25 0.16
C THR A 265 40.06 11.74 0.01
N LYS A 266 39.30 12.35 -0.91
CA LYS A 266 37.89 12.04 -1.13
C LYS A 266 37.69 11.48 -2.52
N ARG A 267 36.77 10.52 -2.66
CA ARG A 267 36.40 9.95 -3.94
C ARG A 267 34.92 9.66 -4.02
N ASP A 268 34.31 10.14 -5.08
CA ASP A 268 32.99 9.70 -5.49
C ASP A 268 33.13 8.40 -6.28
N VAL A 269 32.33 7.39 -5.93
CA VAL A 269 32.38 6.06 -6.52
C VAL A 269 31.03 5.70 -7.14
N MET A 270 31.05 4.91 -8.20
CA MET A 270 29.84 4.36 -8.78
C MET A 270 30.10 2.98 -9.39
N LYS A 271 29.05 2.14 -9.41
CA LYS A 271 29.05 0.90 -10.17
C LYS A 271 28.55 1.19 -11.58
N HIS A 272 29.29 0.71 -12.58
CA HIS A 272 28.91 0.81 -13.99
C HIS A 272 29.37 -0.46 -14.75
N PRO A 273 28.59 -1.55 -14.74
CA PRO A 273 28.98 -2.78 -15.43
C PRO A 273 28.88 -2.59 -16.95
N LYS A 274 29.91 -3.02 -17.70
CA LYS A 274 29.97 -2.86 -19.17
C LYS A 274 28.83 -3.57 -19.92
N SER A 275 28.29 -4.64 -19.34
CA SER A 275 27.27 -5.50 -19.95
C SER A 275 25.82 -5.17 -19.55
N ASP A 276 25.60 -4.17 -18.68
CA ASP A 276 24.27 -3.83 -18.16
C ASP A 276 24.21 -2.34 -17.80
N SER A 277 23.86 -1.52 -18.80
CA SER A 277 23.76 -0.07 -18.65
C SER A 277 22.63 0.37 -17.74
N ASP A 278 21.72 -0.50 -17.32
CA ASP A 278 20.59 -0.12 -16.46
C ASP A 278 20.95 -0.20 -14.97
N LYS A 279 22.08 -0.83 -14.63
CA LYS A 279 22.57 -1.00 -13.24
C LYS A 279 23.62 0.03 -12.83
N ILE A 280 23.44 1.27 -13.27
CA ILE A 280 24.33 2.39 -12.91
C ILE A 280 23.94 2.91 -11.53
N SER A 281 24.90 3.04 -10.61
CA SER A 281 24.67 3.74 -9.34
C SER A 281 25.05 5.23 -9.43
N LEU A 282 24.43 6.07 -8.60
CA LEU A 282 24.68 7.50 -8.57
C LEU A 282 25.95 7.82 -7.75
N PRO A 283 26.91 8.62 -8.26
CA PRO A 283 28.16 8.92 -7.56
C PRO A 283 28.06 10.13 -6.62
N GLY A 284 28.78 10.03 -5.50
CA GLY A 284 28.99 11.06 -4.50
C GLY A 284 27.86 11.25 -3.51
N ILE A 285 28.04 12.22 -2.61
CA ILE A 285 27.01 12.61 -1.64
C ILE A 285 25.85 13.30 -2.38
N LEU A 286 24.62 12.92 -2.04
CA LEU A 286 23.40 13.36 -2.74
C LEU A 286 22.45 14.07 -1.80
N ASP A 287 21.74 15.06 -2.34
CA ASP A 287 20.58 15.70 -1.72
C ASP A 287 19.34 15.45 -2.57
N VAL A 288 18.15 15.52 -1.98
CA VAL A 288 16.88 15.47 -2.71
C VAL A 288 16.16 16.79 -2.49
N VAL A 289 15.85 17.50 -3.55
CA VAL A 289 15.24 18.84 -3.50
C VAL A 289 13.98 18.83 -4.38
N ARG A 290 12.94 19.56 -3.97
CA ARG A 290 11.78 19.76 -4.85
C ARG A 290 12.15 20.79 -5.91
N ASN A 291 12.02 20.43 -7.19
CA ASN A 291 12.25 21.36 -8.29
C ASN A 291 11.15 22.45 -8.36
N GLU A 292 11.21 23.33 -9.36
CA GLU A 292 10.22 24.41 -9.56
C GLU A 292 8.77 23.92 -9.69
N GLN A 293 8.58 22.66 -10.11
CA GLN A 293 7.27 22.00 -10.23
C GLN A 293 6.86 21.24 -8.94
N GLY A 294 7.67 21.32 -7.88
CA GLY A 294 7.44 20.62 -6.62
C GLY A 294 7.85 19.14 -6.61
N ILE A 295 8.50 18.65 -7.67
CA ILE A 295 8.83 17.23 -7.83
C ILE A 295 10.17 16.91 -7.15
N PRO A 296 10.25 15.90 -6.27
CA PRO A 296 11.51 15.45 -5.68
C PRO A 296 12.52 15.04 -6.76
N THR A 297 13.65 15.72 -6.78
CA THR A 297 14.74 15.56 -7.75
C THR A 297 16.06 15.42 -6.99
N VAL A 298 16.92 14.50 -7.42
CA VAL A 298 18.21 14.17 -6.82
C VAL A 298 19.29 15.07 -7.41
N TYR A 299 20.03 15.75 -6.53
CA TYR A 299 21.15 16.64 -6.85
C TYR A 299 22.44 16.14 -6.19
N PRO A 300 23.62 16.36 -6.81
CA PRO A 300 24.87 16.16 -6.10
C PRO A 300 24.99 17.22 -5.00
N ARG A 301 25.44 16.84 -3.80
CA ARG A 301 25.66 17.82 -2.71
C ARG A 301 26.66 18.89 -3.16
N ALA A 302 26.34 20.16 -2.86
CA ALA A 302 27.20 21.29 -3.17
C ALA A 302 28.44 21.30 -2.27
N GLU A 303 29.53 21.91 -2.74
CA GLU A 303 30.77 22.05 -1.95
C GLU A 303 30.55 22.92 -0.70
N SER A 304 29.60 23.86 -0.76
CA SER A 304 29.18 24.71 0.35
C SER A 304 28.35 23.98 1.42
N GLY A 305 28.03 22.69 1.23
CA GLY A 305 27.21 21.89 2.14
C GLY A 305 25.89 21.43 1.52
N PRO A 306 24.98 20.88 2.35
CA PRO A 306 23.66 20.43 1.89
C PRO A 306 22.84 21.56 1.26
N HIS A 307 22.03 21.23 0.25
CA HIS A 307 21.04 22.18 -0.27
C HIS A 307 20.10 22.63 0.85
N LYS A 308 19.81 23.93 0.91
CA LYS A 308 18.93 24.53 1.92
C LYS A 308 17.57 23.82 1.99
N ASP A 309 17.05 23.43 0.83
CA ASP A 309 15.73 22.79 0.67
C ASP A 309 15.83 21.26 0.50
N ASN A 310 16.92 20.64 0.98
CA ASN A 310 17.05 19.20 1.01
C ASN A 310 15.96 18.56 1.89
N ILE A 311 15.21 17.61 1.33
CA ILE A 311 14.09 16.95 2.00
C ILE A 311 14.53 15.69 2.77
N LEU A 312 15.76 15.20 2.57
CA LEU A 312 16.31 14.12 3.38
C LEU A 312 16.62 14.65 4.78
N LYS A 313 16.02 14.02 5.79
CA LYS A 313 16.19 14.39 7.20
C LYS A 313 17.03 13.35 7.93
N VAL A 314 17.80 13.80 8.89
CA VAL A 314 18.59 12.93 9.77
C VAL A 314 17.62 12.29 10.77
N VAL A 315 17.53 10.96 10.72
CA VAL A 315 16.61 10.18 11.58
C VAL A 315 17.36 9.35 12.63
N TYR A 316 18.66 9.15 12.40
CA TYR A 316 19.57 8.44 13.28
C TYR A 316 20.96 9.11 13.23
N ASP A 317 21.49 9.48 14.39
CA ASP A 317 22.83 10.02 14.58
C ASP A 317 23.36 9.52 15.94
N HIS A 318 24.09 8.40 15.92
CA HIS A 318 24.50 7.66 17.12
C HIS A 318 23.36 7.35 18.11
N GLY A 319 22.13 7.27 17.60
CA GLY A 319 20.89 7.19 18.38
C GLY A 319 19.71 7.76 17.60
N LYS A 320 18.48 7.55 18.09
CA LYS A 320 17.26 8.11 17.47
C LYS A 320 17.26 9.63 17.57
N VAL A 321 16.96 10.31 16.47
CA VAL A 321 16.88 11.78 16.41
C VAL A 321 15.40 12.22 16.45
N PRO A 322 14.97 13.07 17.40
CA PRO A 322 13.60 13.62 17.43
C PRO A 322 13.30 14.54 16.24
N ILE A 323 12.04 14.60 15.78
CA ILE A 323 11.61 15.56 14.73
C ILE A 323 12.05 17.00 15.01
N SER A 324 11.94 17.45 16.26
CA SER A 324 12.28 18.82 16.64
C SER A 324 13.77 19.14 16.48
N ASN A 325 14.62 18.13 16.31
CA ASN A 325 16.07 18.27 16.27
C ASN A 325 16.72 17.40 15.19
N THR A 326 16.22 17.45 13.95
CA THR A 326 16.73 16.72 12.76
C THR A 326 18.12 17.16 12.26
N ARG A 327 18.92 17.81 13.13
CA ARG A 327 20.28 18.26 12.82
C ARG A 327 21.27 17.11 13.07
N SER A 328 22.12 16.81 12.09
CA SER A 328 23.26 15.91 12.33
C SER A 328 24.39 16.66 13.00
N THR A 329 25.13 15.96 13.86
CA THR A 329 26.42 16.39 14.41
C THR A 329 27.60 16.09 13.49
N ASP A 330 27.40 15.30 12.44
CA ASP A 330 28.39 15.06 11.39
C ASP A 330 28.50 16.31 10.49
N PRO A 331 29.68 16.95 10.37
CA PRO A 331 29.88 18.11 9.51
C PRO A 331 29.47 17.89 8.05
N LEU A 332 29.47 16.64 7.57
CA LEU A 332 29.01 16.31 6.22
C LEU A 332 27.50 16.51 6.07
N PHE A 333 26.72 16.32 7.13
CA PHE A 333 25.25 16.30 7.12
C PHE A 333 24.61 17.40 7.99
N ALA A 334 25.41 18.19 8.70
CA ALA A 334 24.96 19.31 9.51
C ALA A 334 24.44 20.46 8.63
N VAL A 335 23.31 21.06 9.02
CA VAL A 335 22.84 22.35 8.50
C VAL A 335 23.38 23.43 9.43
N SER A 336 24.00 24.49 8.89
CA SER A 336 24.74 25.48 9.67
C SER A 336 23.88 26.21 10.72
N GLU A 337 23.97 25.77 11.98
CA GLU A 337 23.92 26.53 13.24
C GLU A 337 23.93 25.51 14.39
N ALA A 338 25.04 25.44 15.12
CA ALA A 338 25.24 24.47 16.20
C ALA A 338 24.53 24.91 17.49
N SER A 339 23.69 24.03 18.04
CA SER A 339 23.18 24.13 19.41
C SER A 339 23.46 22.80 20.13
N SER A 340 24.08 22.90 21.31
CA SER A 340 24.89 21.86 21.94
C SER A 340 24.19 21.11 23.08
N SER A 341 23.03 20.50 22.85
CA SER A 341 22.47 19.55 23.82
C SER A 341 21.89 18.31 23.14
N ARG A 342 22.49 17.15 23.44
CA ARG A 342 22.02 15.83 23.02
C ARG A 342 21.07 15.28 24.09
N PRO A 343 19.77 15.08 23.82
CA PRO A 343 18.93 14.29 24.70
C PRO A 343 19.19 12.79 24.48
N THR A 344 19.62 12.09 25.53
CA THR A 344 19.61 10.63 25.58
C THR A 344 18.18 10.13 25.78
N LEU A 345 17.63 9.41 24.79
CA LEU A 345 16.25 8.94 24.81
C LEU A 345 16.19 7.43 25.05
N SER A 346 16.08 7.06 26.32
CA SER A 346 15.65 5.72 26.76
C SER A 346 14.29 5.77 27.47
N SER A 347 13.54 6.88 27.37
CA SER A 347 12.21 7.03 27.96
C SER A 347 11.08 6.75 26.95
N PRO A 348 9.90 6.30 27.41
CA PRO A 348 8.69 6.14 26.58
C PRO A 348 8.26 7.39 25.79
N GLU A 349 8.76 8.57 26.16
CA GLU A 349 8.52 9.85 25.48
C GLU A 349 9.09 9.89 24.04
N ALA A 350 9.95 8.93 23.67
CA ALA A 350 10.49 8.78 22.32
C ALA A 350 9.43 8.43 21.25
N LEU A 351 8.20 8.07 21.64
CA LEU A 351 7.06 7.91 20.73
C LEU A 351 6.57 9.25 20.13
N HIS A 352 6.81 10.38 20.80
CA HIS A 352 6.44 11.72 20.31
C HIS A 352 7.40 12.27 19.23
N ALA A 353 8.35 11.45 18.76
CA ALA A 353 9.35 11.85 17.78
C ALA A 353 8.91 11.65 16.32
N TRP A 354 7.71 11.13 16.04
CA TRP A 354 7.21 10.89 14.68
C TRP A 354 5.77 11.41 14.52
N PRO A 355 5.33 11.81 13.31
CA PRO A 355 3.94 12.21 13.10
C PRO A 355 3.04 10.99 13.30
N LEU A 356 1.80 11.24 13.72
CA LEU A 356 0.81 10.17 13.88
C LEU A 356 0.50 9.52 12.51
N PHE A 357 0.05 8.27 12.54
CA PHE A 357 -0.27 7.51 11.33
C PHE A 357 -1.22 8.27 10.39
N ASP A 358 -2.27 8.88 10.94
CA ASP A 358 -3.23 9.67 10.14
C ASP A 358 -2.60 10.92 9.51
N GLU A 359 -1.67 11.57 10.21
CA GLU A 359 -0.93 12.73 9.66
C GLU A 359 -0.06 12.30 8.47
N ILE A 360 0.54 11.11 8.55
CA ILE A 360 1.30 10.52 7.44
C ILE A 360 0.35 10.17 6.29
N LYS A 361 -0.80 9.55 6.57
CA LYS A 361 -1.81 9.15 5.58
C LYS A 361 -2.34 10.36 4.81
N GLU A 362 -2.73 11.43 5.50
CA GLU A 362 -3.20 12.67 4.87
C GLU A 362 -2.10 13.34 4.03
N ARG A 363 -0.85 13.35 4.52
CA ARG A 363 0.28 13.84 3.72
C ARG A 363 0.48 13.02 2.44
N VAL A 364 0.44 11.69 2.54
CA VAL A 364 0.59 10.79 1.37
C VAL A 364 -0.54 11.04 0.36
N LYS A 365 -1.77 11.20 0.82
CA LYS A 365 -2.92 11.53 -0.03
C LYS A 365 -2.70 12.85 -0.77
N GLY A 366 -2.35 13.91 -0.05
CA GLY A 366 -2.15 15.25 -0.60
C GLY A 366 -0.91 15.40 -1.48
N GLU A 367 0.14 14.58 -1.30
CA GLU A 367 1.33 14.60 -2.15
C GLU A 367 1.15 13.80 -3.44
N TRP A 368 0.52 12.63 -3.37
CA TRP A 368 0.44 11.73 -4.54
C TRP A 368 -0.30 12.34 -5.73
N GLU A 369 -1.41 13.05 -5.47
CA GLU A 369 -2.20 13.70 -6.52
C GLU A 369 -1.46 14.85 -7.22
N LYS A 370 -0.47 15.44 -6.55
CA LYS A 370 0.33 16.56 -7.08
C LYS A 370 1.54 16.11 -7.89
N LEU A 371 1.92 14.84 -7.79
CA LEU A 371 3.11 14.31 -8.44
C LEU A 371 2.76 13.59 -9.74
N PRO A 372 3.63 13.68 -10.77
CA PRO A 372 3.42 12.94 -12.01
C PRO A 372 3.50 11.42 -11.76
N LYS A 373 2.72 10.62 -12.49
CA LYS A 373 2.72 9.15 -12.37
C LYS A 373 4.09 8.52 -12.63
N LYS A 374 4.92 9.15 -13.48
CA LYS A 374 6.30 8.78 -13.82
C LYS A 374 7.15 10.05 -13.95
N HIS A 375 8.37 10.01 -13.42
CA HIS A 375 9.34 11.09 -13.54
C HIS A 375 10.76 10.50 -13.45
N ASP A 376 11.71 11.10 -14.17
CA ASP A 376 13.12 10.80 -14.00
C ASP A 376 13.70 11.80 -12.98
N PRO A 377 14.00 11.36 -11.74
CA PRO A 377 14.37 12.26 -10.66
C PRO A 377 15.84 12.69 -10.73
N VAL A 378 16.59 12.40 -11.79
CA VAL A 378 18.02 12.74 -11.88
C VAL A 378 18.21 14.12 -12.53
N SER A 379 18.70 15.08 -11.73
CA SER A 379 19.06 16.44 -12.18
C SER A 379 20.14 16.46 -13.27
N GLN A 380 20.21 17.57 -14.02
CA GLN A 380 21.22 17.74 -15.06
C GLN A 380 22.64 17.79 -14.47
N GLU A 381 22.80 18.45 -13.32
CA GLU A 381 24.04 18.53 -12.55
C GLU A 381 24.55 17.15 -12.15
N LEU A 382 23.64 16.27 -11.71
CA LEU A 382 24.00 14.89 -11.37
C LEU A 382 24.38 14.10 -12.62
N ARG A 383 23.70 14.30 -13.76
CA ARG A 383 24.08 13.66 -15.04
C ARG A 383 25.48 14.06 -15.47
N ASP A 384 25.83 15.34 -15.34
CA ASP A 384 27.15 15.82 -15.73
C ASP A 384 28.22 15.31 -14.76
N LYS A 385 27.90 15.18 -13.47
CA LYS A 385 28.75 14.48 -12.49
C LYS A 385 28.97 13.02 -12.86
N ILE A 386 27.92 12.29 -13.23
CA ILE A 386 28.01 10.89 -13.71
C ILE A 386 28.97 10.80 -14.91
N LYS A 387 28.86 11.68 -15.90
CA LYS A 387 29.77 11.70 -17.05
C LYS A 387 31.23 11.93 -16.64
N ARG A 388 31.48 12.89 -15.73
CA ARG A 388 32.83 13.19 -15.24
C ARG A 388 33.46 12.00 -14.51
N VAL A 389 32.71 11.38 -13.59
CA VAL A 389 33.21 10.21 -12.84
C VAL A 389 33.52 9.05 -13.78
N ARG A 390 32.64 8.74 -14.75
CA ARG A 390 32.91 7.71 -15.77
C ARG A 390 34.16 7.98 -16.61
N ALA A 391 34.40 9.24 -16.98
CA ALA A 391 35.60 9.60 -17.73
C ALA A 391 36.87 9.34 -16.92
N SER A 392 36.85 9.64 -15.62
CA SER A 392 37.99 9.43 -14.72
C SER A 392 38.28 7.94 -14.42
N GLU A 393 37.27 7.08 -14.48
CA GLU A 393 37.43 5.64 -14.20
C GLU A 393 38.07 4.84 -15.34
N LYS A 394 38.17 5.40 -16.56
CA LYS A 394 38.87 4.77 -17.69
C LYS A 394 40.38 4.57 -17.46
N HIS A 395 40.96 5.16 -16.41
CA HIS A 395 42.37 5.02 -16.05
C HIS A 395 42.64 3.90 -15.03
N PHE A 396 41.61 3.20 -14.56
CA PHE A 396 41.74 2.17 -13.53
C PHE A 396 41.64 0.73 -14.05
N SER A 397 41.25 0.52 -15.33
CA SER A 397 41.10 -0.80 -15.93
C SER A 397 42.26 -1.19 -16.83
#